data_AF-A0A328ECQ2-F1
#
_entry.id   AF-A0A328ECQ2-F1
#
_cell.length_a   1.000
_cell.length_b   1.000
_cell.length_c   1.000
_cell.angle_alpha   90.00
_cell.angle_beta   90.00
_cell.angle_gamma   90.00
#
_symmetry.space_group_name_H-M   'P 1'
#
loop_
_entity.id
_entity.type
_entity.pdbx_description
1 polymer ?
#
loop_
_entity_poly.entity_id
_entity_poly.type
_entity_poly.pdbx_seq_one_letter_code
_entity_poly.pdbx_strand_id
1 'polypeptide(L)'
;MKWSLTSVLIKTYKEMERIVKKKSWRTLVFALGIVFLIGGGIFIACQKEANVEVLDSQQDHGVEYPIPEGAKALIMDVHFYKDLYPDYEDPLGEKGDMLILDPAAASYYLPHDIKHYEEYARLIKGAGEVYPRKFNLLKITVGHDTRGVGAIPIIKVERPTPEEYEKHLDWYIKANSGAESTVSTRSARSLAVSMPLSRVQQFFSQFERISCANNPNQCPCISFQYCCG
;
A
#
# COMPACT_ATOMS: atom_id res chain seq x y z
N MET A 1 -27.89 36.42 35.48
CA MET A 1 -28.88 35.33 35.35
C MET A 1 -28.60 34.57 34.07
N LYS A 2 -27.99 33.38 34.16
CA LYS A 2 -27.64 32.53 33.00
C LYS A 2 -28.78 31.55 32.75
N TRP A 3 -29.54 31.73 31.67
CA TRP A 3 -30.49 30.73 31.17
C TRP A 3 -29.73 29.76 30.26
N SER A 4 -29.84 28.46 30.53
CA SER A 4 -29.11 27.42 29.79
C SER A 4 -29.81 27.09 28.46
N LEU A 5 -29.01 26.99 27.40
CA LEU A 5 -29.39 26.64 26.01
C LEU A 5 -30.12 25.29 25.88
N THR A 6 -30.13 24.47 26.92
CA THR A 6 -30.79 23.16 26.96
C THR A 6 -32.32 23.23 27.03
N SER A 7 -32.92 24.31 27.55
CA SER A 7 -34.39 24.41 27.65
C SER A 7 -35.08 24.77 26.33
N VAL A 8 -34.38 25.48 25.44
CA VAL A 8 -34.90 25.90 24.13
C VAL A 8 -34.94 24.73 23.14
N LEU A 9 -33.89 23.89 23.12
CA LEU A 9 -33.79 22.71 22.25
C LEU A 9 -34.82 21.62 22.55
N ILE A 10 -35.17 21.42 23.83
CA ILE A 10 -36.17 20.41 24.23
C ILE A 10 -37.59 20.85 23.81
N LYS A 11 -37.86 22.17 23.79
CA LYS A 11 -39.17 22.70 23.42
C LYS A 11 -39.41 22.58 21.92
N THR A 12 -38.40 22.81 21.09
CA THR A 12 -38.49 22.65 19.63
C THR A 12 -38.62 21.19 19.19
N TYR A 13 -37.98 20.24 19.89
CA TYR A 13 -38.10 18.81 19.57
C TYR A 13 -39.51 18.28 19.85
N LYS A 14 -40.12 18.66 20.98
CA LYS A 14 -41.50 18.24 21.33
C LYS A 14 -42.57 18.87 20.43
N GLU A 15 -42.32 20.03 19.82
CA GLU A 15 -43.23 20.61 18.83
C GLU A 15 -43.11 19.93 17.46
N MET A 16 -41.90 19.59 17.00
CA MET A 16 -41.73 18.83 15.76
C MET A 16 -42.38 17.44 15.84
N GLU A 17 -42.26 16.74 16.97
CA GLU A 17 -42.88 15.42 17.15
C GLU A 17 -44.42 15.48 17.11
N ARG A 18 -45.02 16.59 17.56
CA ARG A 18 -46.47 16.82 17.52
C ARG A 18 -46.98 17.19 16.12
N ILE A 19 -46.18 17.89 15.33
CA ILE A 19 -46.51 18.24 13.93
C ILE A 19 -46.42 17.01 13.02
N VAL A 20 -45.43 16.13 13.25
CA VAL A 20 -45.27 14.87 12.49
C VAL A 20 -46.37 13.87 12.82
N LYS A 21 -46.84 13.79 14.08
CA LYS A 21 -47.91 12.85 14.48
C LYS A 21 -49.32 13.28 14.07
N LYS A 22 -49.54 14.51 13.59
CA LYS A 22 -50.90 15.01 13.25
C LYS A 22 -51.18 15.09 11.74
N LYS A 23 -50.22 14.77 10.87
CA LYS A 23 -50.37 14.88 9.41
C LYS A 23 -50.50 13.52 8.73
N SER A 24 -51.73 13.01 8.82
CA SER A 24 -52.39 12.08 7.91
C SER A 24 -51.52 10.96 7.28
N TRP A 25 -51.56 9.80 7.92
CA TRP A 25 -50.97 8.54 7.41
C TRP A 25 -51.50 8.17 6.00
N ARG A 26 -52.68 8.70 5.61
CA ARG A 26 -53.29 8.50 4.28
C ARG A 26 -52.54 9.21 3.15
N THR A 27 -51.87 10.33 3.40
CA THR A 27 -51.09 11.05 2.35
C THR A 27 -49.76 10.36 2.03
N LEU A 28 -49.19 9.61 2.97
CA LEU A 28 -47.91 8.91 2.77
C LEU A 28 -48.08 7.65 1.90
N VAL A 29 -49.21 6.95 2.03
CA VAL A 29 -49.54 5.78 1.19
C VAL A 29 -49.86 6.19 -0.25
N PHE A 30 -50.54 7.33 -0.46
CA PHE A 30 -50.80 7.84 -1.81
C PHE A 30 -49.53 8.36 -2.51
N ALA A 31 -48.59 8.97 -1.78
CA ALA A 31 -47.32 9.41 -2.34
C ALA A 31 -46.39 8.23 -2.73
N LEU A 32 -46.36 7.16 -1.93
CA LEU A 32 -45.61 5.94 -2.27
C LEU A 32 -46.23 5.18 -3.46
N GLY A 33 -47.57 5.18 -3.59
CA GLY A 33 -48.26 4.54 -4.72
C GLY A 33 -48.05 5.24 -6.07
N ILE A 34 -47.96 6.58 -6.08
CA ILE A 34 -47.74 7.35 -7.32
C ILE A 34 -46.28 7.26 -7.77
N VAL A 35 -45.31 7.19 -6.85
CA VAL A 35 -43.90 6.96 -7.21
C VAL A 35 -43.69 5.54 -7.75
N PHE A 36 -44.43 4.53 -7.25
CA PHE A 36 -44.40 3.18 -7.84
C PHE A 36 -45.07 3.10 -9.21
N LEU A 37 -46.11 3.91 -9.48
CA LEU A 37 -46.78 3.93 -10.79
C LEU A 37 -46.03 4.75 -11.86
N ILE A 38 -45.25 5.77 -11.47
CA ILE A 38 -44.42 6.55 -12.40
C ILE A 38 -43.01 5.95 -12.54
N GLY A 39 -42.47 5.30 -11.49
CA GLY A 39 -41.19 4.59 -11.54
C GLY A 39 -41.27 3.14 -12.01
N GLY A 40 -42.44 2.49 -11.91
CA GLY A 40 -42.66 1.10 -12.36
C GLY A 40 -43.04 0.95 -13.84
N GLY A 41 -43.26 2.06 -14.56
CA GLY A 41 -43.68 2.06 -15.97
C GLY A 41 -42.55 2.14 -16.99
N ILE A 42 -41.28 2.22 -16.57
CA ILE A 42 -40.11 2.34 -17.47
C ILE A 42 -39.29 1.04 -17.52
N PHE A 43 -39.63 0.01 -16.74
CA PHE A 43 -38.79 -1.19 -16.58
C PHE A 43 -39.27 -2.49 -17.25
N ILE A 44 -40.34 -2.51 -18.05
CA ILE A 44 -40.83 -3.76 -18.69
C ILE A 44 -40.97 -3.64 -20.23
N ALA A 45 -40.14 -2.84 -20.90
CA ALA A 45 -40.08 -2.83 -22.36
C ALA A 45 -38.69 -2.50 -22.92
N CYS A 46 -37.65 -3.22 -22.49
CA CYS A 46 -36.40 -3.38 -23.24
C CYS A 46 -35.74 -4.74 -22.94
N GLN A 47 -36.55 -5.78 -22.74
CA GLN A 47 -36.11 -7.16 -22.92
C GLN A 47 -36.51 -7.61 -24.33
N LYS A 48 -35.70 -7.22 -25.31
CA LYS A 48 -35.44 -8.06 -26.49
C LYS A 48 -34.19 -7.55 -27.21
N GLU A 49 -33.14 -8.37 -27.12
CA GLU A 49 -32.11 -8.54 -28.14
C GLU A 49 -31.35 -7.27 -28.54
N ALA A 50 -30.49 -6.80 -27.64
CA ALA A 50 -29.22 -6.22 -28.04
C ALA A 50 -28.17 -6.79 -27.10
N ASN A 51 -27.48 -7.81 -27.61
CA ASN A 51 -26.20 -8.34 -27.15
C ASN A 51 -25.73 -7.74 -25.83
N VAL A 52 -25.88 -8.50 -24.75
CA VAL A 52 -24.83 -8.53 -23.73
C VAL A 52 -23.60 -9.03 -24.49
N GLU A 53 -22.91 -8.10 -25.15
CA GLU A 53 -21.46 -8.11 -25.16
C GLU A 53 -21.12 -8.15 -23.68
N VAL A 54 -21.03 -9.38 -23.16
CA VAL A 54 -20.00 -9.74 -22.20
C VAL A 54 -18.80 -8.99 -22.71
N LEU A 55 -18.49 -7.86 -22.07
CA LEU A 55 -17.33 -7.07 -22.39
C LEU A 55 -16.22 -8.11 -22.43
N ASP A 56 -15.79 -8.40 -23.65
CA ASP A 56 -14.96 -9.54 -23.98
C ASP A 56 -13.88 -9.57 -22.94
N SER A 57 -13.78 -10.67 -22.19
CA SER A 57 -12.81 -10.85 -21.11
C SER A 57 -11.51 -10.22 -21.59
N GLN A 58 -11.14 -9.06 -21.03
CA GLN A 58 -10.05 -8.23 -21.51
C GLN A 58 -8.92 -9.19 -21.82
N GLN A 59 -8.69 -9.42 -23.10
CA GLN A 59 -7.96 -10.59 -23.54
C GLN A 59 -6.55 -10.33 -23.03
N ASP A 60 -6.18 -11.06 -21.99
CA ASP A 60 -5.05 -10.75 -21.13
C ASP A 60 -3.81 -11.22 -21.88
N HIS A 61 -3.42 -10.40 -22.85
CA HIS A 61 -2.37 -10.66 -23.82
C HIS A 61 -0.96 -10.53 -23.21
N GLY A 62 -0.87 -10.31 -21.90
CA GLY A 62 0.40 -10.25 -21.19
C GLY A 62 1.03 -11.63 -21.06
N VAL A 63 2.35 -11.64 -20.96
CA VAL A 63 3.17 -12.83 -20.73
C VAL A 63 3.01 -13.24 -19.27
N GLU A 64 2.74 -14.52 -19.06
CA GLU A 64 2.81 -15.12 -17.73
C GLU A 64 4.28 -15.45 -17.43
N TYR A 65 4.81 -14.81 -16.40
CA TYR A 65 6.18 -15.05 -15.97
C TYR A 65 6.23 -16.32 -15.11
N PRO A 66 7.18 -17.25 -15.35
CA PRO A 66 7.29 -18.44 -14.54
C PRO A 66 7.64 -18.06 -13.11
N ILE A 67 6.91 -18.62 -12.15
CA ILE A 67 7.22 -18.49 -10.73
C ILE A 67 8.35 -19.48 -10.41
N PRO A 68 9.53 -19.02 -9.97
CA PRO A 68 10.63 -19.93 -9.63
C PRO A 68 10.22 -20.95 -8.57
N GLU A 69 10.75 -22.17 -8.67
CA GLU A 69 10.50 -23.21 -7.67
C GLU A 69 11.03 -22.75 -6.30
N GLY A 70 10.17 -22.77 -5.28
CA GLY A 70 10.50 -22.25 -3.94
C GLY A 70 10.49 -20.72 -3.82
N ALA A 71 9.99 -19.99 -4.82
CA ALA A 71 9.81 -18.53 -4.73
C ALA A 71 8.99 -18.16 -3.49
N LYS A 72 9.52 -17.25 -2.69
CA LYS A 72 8.85 -16.71 -1.51
C LYS A 72 8.22 -15.38 -1.87
N ALA A 73 6.96 -15.22 -1.51
CA ALA A 73 6.31 -13.92 -1.53
C ALA A 73 6.73 -13.11 -0.30
N LEU A 74 6.99 -11.83 -0.50
CA LEU A 74 7.36 -10.88 0.55
C LEU A 74 6.22 -9.90 0.74
N ILE A 75 5.96 -9.47 1.98
CA ILE A 75 5.02 -8.39 2.25
C ILE A 75 5.83 -7.13 2.51
N MET A 76 5.72 -6.16 1.61
CA MET A 76 6.54 -4.94 1.60
C MET A 76 5.69 -3.73 1.31
N ASP A 77 6.16 -2.55 1.71
CA ASP A 77 5.58 -1.27 1.32
C ASP A 77 6.07 -0.93 -0.09
N VAL A 78 5.13 -0.79 -1.01
CA VAL A 78 5.42 -0.76 -2.45
C VAL A 78 4.87 0.50 -3.08
N HIS A 79 5.74 1.24 -3.76
CA HIS A 79 5.40 2.48 -4.45
C HIS A 79 6.07 2.53 -5.83
N PHE A 80 5.45 3.21 -6.79
CA PHE A 80 6.13 3.57 -8.03
C PHE A 80 7.15 4.69 -7.79
N TYR A 81 8.34 4.57 -8.37
CA TYR A 81 9.37 5.61 -8.27
C TYR A 81 8.87 6.98 -8.73
N LYS A 82 8.17 7.03 -9.88
CA LYS A 82 7.60 8.24 -10.46
C LYS A 82 6.54 8.93 -9.60
N ASP A 83 5.84 8.18 -8.75
CA ASP A 83 4.81 8.75 -7.87
C ASP A 83 5.43 9.45 -6.66
N LEU A 84 6.62 9.01 -6.23
CA LEU A 84 7.38 9.62 -5.13
C LEU A 84 8.36 10.69 -5.60
N TYR A 85 8.91 10.54 -6.82
CA TYR A 85 9.89 11.42 -7.42
C TYR A 85 9.42 11.83 -8.83
N PRO A 86 8.60 12.89 -8.95
CA PRO A 86 7.99 13.29 -10.22
C PRO A 86 9.01 13.65 -11.32
N ASP A 87 10.20 14.12 -10.93
CA ASP A 87 11.28 14.50 -11.84
C ASP A 87 12.19 13.31 -12.21
N TYR A 88 11.89 12.10 -11.73
CA TYR A 88 12.66 10.90 -12.05
C TYR A 88 12.33 10.40 -13.46
N GLU A 89 13.34 10.40 -14.33
CA GLU A 89 13.25 9.75 -15.64
C GLU A 89 13.47 8.25 -15.48
N ASP A 90 12.43 7.46 -15.76
CA ASP A 90 12.50 6.00 -15.66
C ASP A 90 13.46 5.43 -16.73
N PRO A 91 14.59 4.83 -16.34
CA PRO A 91 15.56 4.28 -17.30
C PRO A 91 15.01 3.07 -18.07
N LEU A 92 13.88 2.50 -17.62
CA LEU A 92 13.27 1.33 -18.25
C LEU A 92 12.43 1.66 -19.47
N GLY A 93 11.93 2.91 -19.58
CA GLY A 93 11.07 3.34 -20.68
C GLY A 93 9.88 2.39 -20.90
N GLU A 94 9.78 1.80 -22.09
CA GLU A 94 8.69 0.88 -22.47
C GLU A 94 8.81 -0.53 -21.87
N LYS A 95 9.89 -0.83 -21.13
CA LYS A 95 10.10 -2.17 -20.55
C LYS A 95 9.29 -2.41 -19.27
N GLY A 96 8.93 -1.35 -18.55
CA GLY A 96 8.27 -1.45 -17.27
C GLY A 96 8.38 -0.19 -16.43
N ASP A 97 7.70 -0.20 -15.29
CA ASP A 97 7.71 0.88 -14.32
C ASP A 97 8.58 0.51 -13.10
N MET A 98 9.54 1.37 -12.75
CA MET A 98 10.39 1.19 -11.57
C MET A 98 9.61 1.30 -10.24
N LEU A 99 9.96 0.43 -9.29
CA LEU A 99 9.33 0.31 -7.98
C LEU A 99 10.32 0.48 -6.84
N ILE A 100 9.86 1.12 -5.77
CA ILE A 100 10.49 1.12 -4.46
C ILE A 100 9.79 0.07 -3.61
N LEU A 101 10.58 -0.87 -3.08
CA LEU A 101 10.15 -1.84 -2.08
C LEU A 101 10.91 -1.51 -0.79
N ASP A 102 10.30 -0.84 0.18
CA ASP A 102 10.99 -0.51 1.43
C ASP A 102 10.99 -1.71 2.38
N PRO A 103 12.13 -2.08 3.04
CA PRO A 103 13.45 -1.44 3.02
C PRO A 103 14.49 -2.14 2.10
N ALA A 104 14.07 -2.73 0.98
CA ALA A 104 14.97 -3.45 0.09
C ALA A 104 15.92 -2.50 -0.65
N ALA A 105 17.20 -2.87 -0.72
CA ALA A 105 18.24 -2.08 -1.40
C ALA A 105 18.36 -2.39 -2.90
N ALA A 106 17.62 -3.37 -3.41
CA ALA A 106 17.65 -3.76 -4.81
C ALA A 106 16.64 -2.96 -5.65
N SER A 107 16.92 -2.83 -6.95
CA SER A 107 16.00 -2.23 -7.92
C SER A 107 14.96 -3.25 -8.37
N TYR A 108 13.68 -2.87 -8.36
CA TYR A 108 12.56 -3.70 -8.82
C TYR A 108 11.74 -2.95 -9.87
N TYR A 109 11.04 -3.69 -10.72
CA TYR A 109 10.16 -3.09 -11.70
C TYR A 109 8.95 -3.96 -12.02
N LEU A 110 7.85 -3.33 -12.43
CA LEU A 110 6.68 -4.00 -12.97
C LEU A 110 6.78 -4.03 -14.51
N PRO A 111 6.97 -5.20 -15.15
CA PRO A 111 7.07 -5.27 -16.60
C PRO A 111 5.77 -4.87 -17.29
N HIS A 112 5.80 -4.04 -18.33
CA HIS A 112 4.58 -3.66 -19.07
C HIS A 112 3.96 -4.83 -19.85
N ASP A 113 4.78 -5.83 -20.20
CA ASP A 113 4.34 -7.04 -20.90
C ASP A 113 3.76 -8.11 -19.95
N ILE A 114 3.71 -7.88 -18.64
CA ILE A 114 3.18 -8.86 -17.70
C ILE A 114 1.67 -9.02 -17.84
N LYS A 115 1.22 -10.27 -17.73
CA LYS A 115 -0.19 -10.58 -17.53
C LYS A 115 -0.76 -9.83 -16.31
N HIS A 116 -1.97 -9.30 -16.42
CA HIS A 116 -2.62 -8.49 -15.37
C HIS A 116 -1.91 -7.18 -14.98
N TYR A 117 -1.07 -6.61 -15.85
CA TYR A 117 -0.35 -5.35 -15.58
C TYR A 117 -1.22 -4.26 -14.94
N GLU A 118 -2.37 -3.96 -15.55
CA GLU A 118 -3.29 -2.90 -15.11
C GLU A 118 -3.89 -3.16 -13.72
N GLU A 119 -4.08 -4.42 -13.35
CA GLU A 119 -4.56 -4.80 -12.03
C GLU A 119 -3.47 -4.59 -10.99
N TYR A 120 -2.24 -5.05 -11.29
CA TYR A 120 -1.09 -4.88 -10.40
C TYR A 120 -0.73 -3.41 -10.20
N ALA A 121 -0.72 -2.62 -11.27
CA ALA A 121 -0.48 -1.19 -11.19
C ALA A 121 -1.55 -0.47 -10.34
N ARG A 122 -2.82 -0.89 -10.42
CA ARG A 122 -3.89 -0.36 -9.56
C ARG A 122 -3.65 -0.69 -8.09
N LEU A 123 -3.27 -1.93 -7.77
CA LEU A 123 -2.93 -2.31 -6.39
C LEU A 123 -1.76 -1.48 -5.84
N ILE A 124 -0.70 -1.30 -6.63
CA ILE A 124 0.48 -0.51 -6.23
C ILE A 124 0.15 0.98 -6.04
N LYS A 125 -0.80 1.53 -6.79
CA LYS A 125 -1.30 2.91 -6.58
C LYS A 125 -2.21 3.05 -5.35
N GLY A 126 -2.47 1.97 -4.61
CA GLY A 126 -3.40 1.96 -3.48
C GLY A 126 -4.88 2.03 -3.89
N ALA A 127 -5.21 1.69 -5.15
CA ALA A 127 -6.60 1.74 -5.62
C ALA A 127 -7.47 0.66 -4.95
N GLY A 128 -8.63 1.08 -4.45
CA GLY A 128 -9.60 0.20 -3.78
C GLY A 128 -9.35 -0.01 -2.29
N GLU A 129 -8.57 0.86 -1.64
CA GLU A 129 -8.55 0.98 -0.18
C GLU A 129 -9.67 1.93 0.31
N VAL A 130 -10.35 1.54 1.40
CA VAL A 130 -11.45 2.34 2.00
C VAL A 130 -10.90 3.58 2.71
N TYR A 131 -9.62 3.57 3.09
CA TYR A 131 -8.87 4.68 3.66
C TYR A 131 -7.44 4.61 3.13
N PRO A 132 -6.79 5.73 2.76
CA PRO A 132 -5.38 5.70 2.42
C PRO A 132 -4.60 5.21 3.65
N ARG A 133 -4.10 3.98 3.60
CA ARG A 133 -3.22 3.49 4.66
C ARG A 133 -1.91 4.25 4.58
N LYS A 134 -1.29 4.47 5.74
CA LYS A 134 0.02 5.12 5.84
C LYS A 134 1.11 4.37 5.05
N PHE A 135 0.94 3.06 4.89
CA PHE A 135 1.83 2.16 4.17
C PHE A 135 0.99 1.34 3.19
N ASN A 136 1.50 1.12 1.98
CA ASN A 136 0.88 0.27 0.98
C ASN A 136 1.51 -1.13 1.01
N LEU A 137 1.20 -1.89 2.08
CA LEU A 137 1.77 -3.23 2.24
C LEU A 137 1.10 -4.22 1.29
N LEU A 138 1.86 -4.67 0.30
CA LEU A 138 1.44 -5.64 -0.71
C LEU A 138 2.28 -6.91 -0.62
N LYS A 139 1.67 -8.04 -0.99
CA LYS A 139 2.34 -9.33 -1.11
C LYS A 139 2.89 -9.46 -2.52
N ILE A 140 4.22 -9.45 -2.64
CA ILE A 140 4.95 -9.37 -3.89
C ILE A 140 5.76 -10.64 -4.10
N THR A 141 5.65 -11.22 -5.28
CA THR A 141 6.56 -12.27 -5.75
C THR A 141 7.49 -11.70 -6.80
N VAL A 142 8.79 -11.91 -6.59
CA VAL A 142 9.86 -11.41 -7.47
C VAL A 142 10.41 -12.55 -8.32
N GLY A 143 10.77 -12.23 -9.56
CA GLY A 143 11.45 -13.15 -10.47
C GLY A 143 12.97 -13.04 -10.37
N HIS A 144 13.65 -13.45 -11.44
CA HIS A 144 15.08 -13.22 -11.64
C HIS A 144 15.29 -12.19 -12.75
N ASP A 145 16.29 -11.32 -12.61
CA ASP A 145 16.71 -10.47 -13.73
C ASP A 145 17.38 -11.34 -14.80
N THR A 146 16.56 -11.79 -15.74
CA THR A 146 16.96 -12.63 -16.88
C THR A 146 17.11 -11.80 -18.15
N ARG A 147 16.71 -10.53 -18.13
CA ARG A 147 16.66 -9.65 -19.30
C ARG A 147 17.80 -8.63 -19.30
N GLY A 148 18.69 -8.66 -18.30
CA GLY A 148 19.86 -7.78 -18.20
C GLY A 148 19.46 -6.32 -18.00
N VAL A 149 18.32 -6.10 -17.34
CA VAL A 149 17.71 -4.78 -17.16
C VAL A 149 18.33 -4.06 -15.96
N GLY A 150 19.05 -4.78 -15.09
CA GLY A 150 19.62 -4.24 -13.87
C GLY A 150 18.58 -4.06 -12.76
N ALA A 151 17.38 -4.62 -12.95
CA ALA A 151 16.28 -4.56 -12.01
C ALA A 151 15.53 -5.90 -11.99
N ILE A 152 15.03 -6.27 -10.82
CA ILE A 152 14.35 -7.55 -10.58
C ILE A 152 12.87 -7.40 -10.96
N PRO A 153 12.34 -8.23 -11.87
CA PRO A 153 10.95 -8.13 -12.28
C PRO A 153 10.01 -8.58 -11.15
N ILE A 154 8.95 -7.83 -10.92
CA ILE A 154 7.79 -8.27 -10.15
C ILE A 154 6.94 -9.16 -11.04
N ILE A 155 6.69 -10.40 -10.59
CA ILE A 155 5.96 -11.41 -11.36
C ILE A 155 4.56 -11.69 -10.81
N LYS A 156 4.26 -11.22 -9.60
CA LYS A 156 2.91 -11.31 -9.01
C LYS A 156 2.73 -10.25 -7.92
N VAL A 157 1.56 -9.62 -7.90
CA VAL A 157 1.14 -8.67 -6.86
C VAL A 157 -0.20 -9.12 -6.30
N GLU A 158 -0.27 -9.22 -4.98
CA GLU A 158 -1.47 -9.65 -4.27
C GLU A 158 -1.70 -8.77 -3.04
N ARG A 159 -2.96 -8.70 -2.60
CA ARG A 159 -3.27 -8.14 -1.28
C ARG A 159 -2.95 -9.20 -0.21
N PRO A 160 -2.21 -8.85 0.85
CA PRO A 160 -2.06 -9.75 1.98
C PRO A 160 -3.42 -10.00 2.64
N THR A 161 -3.58 -11.17 3.26
CA THR A 161 -4.76 -11.39 4.11
C THR A 161 -4.74 -10.40 5.29
N PRO A 162 -5.90 -10.11 5.91
CA PRO A 162 -5.93 -9.24 7.10
C PRO A 162 -4.96 -9.69 8.20
N GLU A 163 -4.84 -11.00 8.42
CA GLU A 163 -3.92 -11.58 9.41
C GLU A 163 -2.44 -11.38 9.03
N GLU A 164 -2.09 -11.60 7.75
CA GLU A 164 -0.75 -11.38 7.23
C GLU A 164 -0.35 -9.90 7.33
N TYR A 165 -1.29 -9.00 7.00
CA TYR A 165 -1.12 -7.56 7.02
C TYR A 165 -0.85 -7.05 8.45
N GLU A 166 -1.70 -7.38 9.41
CA GLU A 166 -1.53 -6.93 10.81
C GLU A 166 -0.21 -7.45 11.41
N LYS A 167 0.14 -8.70 11.12
CA LYS A 167 1.41 -9.28 11.56
C LYS A 167 2.63 -8.55 11.00
N HIS A 168 2.59 -8.16 9.73
CA HIS A 168 3.71 -7.44 9.10
C HIS A 168 3.72 -5.95 9.45
N LEU A 169 2.57 -5.33 9.66
CA LEU A 169 2.46 -3.90 9.98
C LEU A 169 3.21 -3.57 11.28
N ASP A 170 3.06 -4.38 12.33
CA ASP A 170 3.78 -4.16 13.60
C ASP A 170 5.30 -4.27 13.43
N TRP A 171 5.78 -5.29 12.71
CA TRP A 171 7.20 -5.44 12.39
C TRP A 171 7.71 -4.27 11.55
N TYR A 172 6.97 -3.88 10.52
CA TYR A 172 7.34 -2.82 9.58
C TYR A 172 7.42 -1.46 10.27
N ILE A 173 6.44 -1.14 11.13
CA ILE A 173 6.48 0.06 11.97
C ILE A 173 7.70 0.03 12.88
N LYS A 174 8.00 -1.09 13.55
CA LYS A 174 9.18 -1.19 14.43
C LYS A 174 10.50 -1.04 13.67
N ALA A 175 10.62 -1.64 12.49
CA ALA A 175 11.81 -1.55 11.65
C ALA A 175 12.06 -0.11 11.14
N ASN A 176 10.99 0.62 10.78
CA ASN A 176 11.10 1.94 10.15
C ASN A 176 10.87 3.13 11.09
N SER A 177 10.33 2.94 12.29
CA SER A 177 10.07 4.02 13.23
C SER A 177 11.34 4.58 13.90
N GLY A 178 12.51 3.95 13.67
CA GLY A 178 13.73 4.27 14.41
C GLY A 178 13.52 4.22 15.93
N ALA A 179 12.44 3.59 16.39
CA ALA A 179 12.05 3.57 17.78
C ALA A 179 13.16 2.83 18.51
N GLU A 180 13.90 3.60 19.31
CA GLU A 180 14.78 3.10 20.34
C GLU A 180 14.13 1.87 20.95
N SER A 181 14.79 0.72 20.76
CA SER A 181 14.39 -0.52 21.38
C SER A 181 14.08 -0.21 22.83
N THR A 182 12.84 -0.45 23.26
CA THR A 182 12.43 -0.31 24.67
C THR A 182 13.09 -1.38 25.57
N VAL A 183 14.08 -2.11 25.03
CA VAL A 183 15.05 -2.89 25.79
C VAL A 183 16.08 -1.94 26.41
N SER A 184 15.80 -1.57 27.66
CA SER A 184 16.71 -0.92 28.62
C SER A 184 17.15 0.51 28.27
N THR A 185 16.39 1.46 28.81
CA THR A 185 16.73 2.87 29.04
C THR A 185 17.98 3.02 29.94
N ARG A 186 19.16 2.69 29.40
CA ARG A 186 20.44 3.17 29.95
C ARG A 186 21.49 3.61 28.93
N SER A 187 21.26 3.52 27.62
CA SER A 187 22.31 3.91 26.65
C SER A 187 21.83 4.42 25.28
N ALA A 188 20.69 5.10 25.20
CA ALA A 188 20.20 5.67 23.93
C ALA A 188 20.12 7.20 23.91
N ARG A 189 20.86 7.92 24.75
CA ARG A 189 21.21 9.31 24.40
C ARG A 189 22.26 9.27 23.30
N SER A 190 21.84 9.08 22.05
CA SER A 190 22.68 9.37 20.88
C SER A 190 22.84 10.88 20.79
N LEU A 191 23.67 11.43 21.68
CA LEU A 191 24.20 12.77 21.49
C LEU A 191 24.99 12.71 20.18
N ALA A 192 24.57 13.46 19.17
CA ALA A 192 25.43 13.80 18.05
C ALA A 192 26.61 14.62 18.63
N VAL A 193 27.64 13.91 19.09
CA VAL A 193 28.83 14.51 19.70
C VAL A 193 29.84 14.71 18.57
N SER A 194 30.29 15.95 18.38
CA SER A 194 31.49 16.23 17.61
C SER A 194 32.67 15.49 18.25
N MET A 195 33.21 14.48 17.57
CA MET A 195 34.32 13.68 18.06
C MET A 195 35.65 14.13 17.43
N PRO A 196 36.78 14.12 18.16
CA PRO A 196 38.09 14.43 17.60
C PRO A 196 38.47 13.46 16.47
N LEU A 197 39.18 13.97 15.45
CA LEU A 197 39.59 13.20 14.27
C LEU A 197 40.33 11.89 14.64
N SER A 198 41.20 11.92 15.65
CA SER A 198 41.92 10.73 16.12
C SER A 198 40.98 9.63 16.62
N ARG A 199 39.88 10.01 17.28
CA ARG A 199 38.87 9.07 17.77
C ARG A 199 38.01 8.52 16.63
N VAL A 200 37.77 9.33 15.60
CA VAL A 200 37.09 8.90 14.37
C VAL A 200 37.93 7.88 13.62
N GLN A 201 39.22 8.15 13.45
CA GLN A 201 40.16 7.24 12.80
C GLN A 201 40.28 5.91 13.56
N GLN A 202 40.34 5.96 14.89
CA GLN A 202 40.31 4.76 15.73
C GLN A 202 39.01 3.98 15.56
N PHE A 203 37.86 4.66 15.53
CA PHE A 203 36.57 4.02 15.28
C PHE A 203 36.53 3.32 13.91
N PHE A 204 36.90 4.01 12.83
CA PHE A 204 36.90 3.41 11.49
C PHE A 204 37.87 2.24 11.38
N SER A 205 39.08 2.34 11.97
CA SER A 205 40.02 1.20 11.95
C SER A 205 39.50 -0.02 12.72
N GLN A 206 38.70 0.16 13.77
CA GLN A 206 38.04 -0.94 14.47
C GLN A 206 36.85 -1.49 13.68
N PHE A 207 36.11 -0.60 13.02
CA PHE A 207 34.94 -0.95 12.21
C PHE A 207 35.32 -1.68 10.91
N GLU A 208 36.45 -1.32 10.28
CA GLU A 208 36.98 -2.06 9.12
C GLU A 208 37.41 -3.48 9.51
N ARG A 209 37.89 -3.69 10.73
CA ARG A 209 38.29 -5.02 11.20
C ARG A 209 37.11 -5.98 11.32
N ILE A 210 35.89 -5.51 11.58
CA ILE A 210 34.72 -6.39 11.62
C ILE A 210 34.17 -6.72 10.23
N SER A 211 34.82 -6.23 9.16
CA SER A 211 34.50 -6.62 7.78
C SER A 211 34.79 -8.09 7.53
N CYS A 212 33.94 -8.75 6.75
CA CYS A 212 34.17 -10.12 6.28
C CYS A 212 35.43 -10.26 5.42
N ALA A 213 35.89 -9.18 4.77
CA ALA A 213 37.14 -9.19 4.01
C ALA A 213 38.38 -9.28 4.93
N ASN A 214 38.32 -8.66 6.11
CA ASN A 214 39.44 -8.56 7.04
C ASN A 214 39.42 -9.64 8.14
N ASN A 215 38.24 -10.14 8.50
CA ASN A 215 38.06 -11.21 9.48
C ASN A 215 37.01 -12.24 9.00
N PRO A 216 37.35 -13.08 8.00
CA PRO A 216 36.40 -14.02 7.39
C PRO A 216 35.88 -15.10 8.36
N ASN A 217 36.56 -15.30 9.49
CA ASN A 217 36.21 -16.33 10.49
C ASN A 217 35.39 -15.78 11.68
N GLN A 218 35.15 -14.47 11.74
CA GLN A 218 34.35 -13.86 12.81
C GLN A 218 32.90 -13.72 12.35
N CYS A 219 31.99 -14.51 12.94
CA CYS A 219 30.57 -14.48 12.58
C CYS A 219 29.73 -13.86 13.72
N PRO A 220 28.84 -12.87 13.44
CA PRO A 220 28.62 -12.22 12.15
C PRO A 220 29.74 -11.19 11.83
N CYS A 221 30.17 -11.15 10.56
CA CYS A 221 31.02 -10.08 10.01
C CYS A 221 30.19 -9.17 9.08
N ILE A 222 30.66 -7.95 8.83
CA ILE A 222 29.97 -7.01 7.94
C ILE A 222 30.46 -7.16 6.50
N SER A 223 29.53 -7.39 5.59
CA SER A 223 29.76 -7.74 4.18
C SER A 223 29.97 -6.53 3.27
N PHE A 224 30.82 -5.56 3.65
CA PHE A 224 31.03 -4.33 2.86
C PHE A 224 31.48 -4.60 1.42
N GLN A 225 32.23 -5.69 1.18
CA GLN A 225 32.73 -6.01 -0.16
C GLN A 225 31.65 -6.35 -1.19
N TYR A 226 30.39 -6.54 -0.78
CA TYR A 226 29.28 -6.91 -1.67
C TYR A 226 28.37 -5.73 -2.03
N CYS A 227 28.73 -4.49 -1.67
CA CYS A 227 27.91 -3.30 -1.93
C CYS A 227 28.23 -2.59 -3.27
N CYS A 228 29.33 -2.93 -3.94
CA CYS A 228 29.74 -2.32 -5.21
C CYS A 228 30.16 -3.44 -6.19
N GLY A 229 29.21 -3.93 -6.97
CA GLY A 229 29.42 -4.84 -8.10
C GLY A 229 28.66 -4.34 -9.30
#